data_AF-A0A1Y5U3G1-F1
#
_entry.id   AF-A0A1Y5U3G1-F1
#
_cell.length_a   1.000
_cell.length_b   1.000
_cell.length_c   1.000
_cell.angle_alpha   90.00
_cell.angle_beta   90.00
_cell.angle_gamma   90.00
#
_symmetry.space_group_name_H-M   'P 1'
#
loop_
_entity.id
_entity.type
_entity.pdbx_description
1 polymer ?
#
loop_
_entity_poly.entity_id
_entity_poly.type
_entity_poly.pdbx_seq_one_letter_code
_entity_poly.pdbx_strand_id
1 'polypeptide(L)' 'MSLRAISYVFDHSLAEGKARLVLPAPLACQWMDGHPGEGGRFCGAPVVPGSSWCPAHRARVFLPADQQPAPLRWLPS' A
#
# COMPACT_ATOMS: atom_id res chain seq x y z
N MET A 1 6.15 11.41 23.46
CA MET A 1 6.27 11.61 21.99
C MET A 1 7.15 10.49 21.46
N SER A 2 6.59 9.50 20.77
CA SER A 2 7.33 8.30 20.32
C SER A 2 7.71 8.45 18.85
N LEU A 3 9.00 8.61 18.58
CA LEU A 3 9.56 8.67 17.23
C LEU A 3 9.67 7.24 16.68
N ARG A 4 8.89 6.91 15.65
CA ARG A 4 9.01 5.63 14.95
C ARG A 4 10.33 5.62 14.16
N ALA A 5 11.25 4.73 14.53
CA ALA A 5 12.51 4.56 13.85
C ALA A 5 12.30 4.10 12.40
N ILE A 6 12.94 4.79 11.45
CA ILE A 6 12.99 4.41 10.05
C ILE A 6 14.10 3.37 9.91
N SER A 7 13.75 2.09 9.77
CA SER A 7 14.72 1.03 9.49
C SER A 7 15.13 1.11 8.02
N TYR A 8 16.41 1.40 7.77
CA TYR A 8 17.03 1.36 6.45
C TYR A 8 17.37 -0.08 6.07
N VAL A 9 16.98 -0.51 4.87
CA VAL A 9 17.45 -1.76 4.25
C VAL A 9 18.31 -1.37 3.06
N PHE A 10 19.62 -1.69 3.09
CA PHE A 10 20.55 -1.41 2.00
C PHE A 10 20.57 -2.61 1.03
N ASP A 11 20.14 -2.39 -0.20
CA ASP A 11 20.39 -3.30 -1.32
C ASP A 11 21.68 -2.87 -2.02
N HIS A 12 22.72 -3.70 -1.96
CA HIS A 12 24.02 -3.44 -2.57
C HIS A 12 24.02 -3.88 -4.04
N SER A 13 23.37 -3.09 -4.90
CA SER A 13 23.73 -3.07 -6.30
C SER A 13 23.24 -1.78 -6.93
N LEU A 14 24.13 -1.05 -7.58
CA LEU A 14 23.92 -0.25 -8.79
C LEU A 14 25.15 0.68 -8.92
N ALA A 15 26.10 0.21 -9.72
CA ALA A 15 27.09 1.08 -10.35
C ALA A 15 26.34 2.20 -11.09
N GLU A 16 26.94 3.40 -11.13
CA GLU A 16 26.43 4.63 -11.77
C GLU A 16 25.53 5.55 -10.91
N GLY A 17 26.15 6.16 -9.89
CA GLY A 17 26.26 7.63 -9.79
C GLY A 17 25.02 8.53 -9.72
N LYS A 18 23.79 8.02 -9.62
CA LYS A 18 22.59 8.80 -9.26
C LYS A 18 21.99 8.23 -7.99
N ALA A 19 22.18 8.93 -6.88
CA ALA A 19 21.48 8.61 -5.63
C ALA A 19 19.96 8.72 -5.88
N ARG A 20 19.33 7.58 -6.15
CA ARG A 20 17.89 7.48 -6.20
C ARG A 20 17.44 7.27 -4.77
N LEU A 21 16.67 8.21 -4.24
CA LEU A 21 15.98 7.98 -2.97
C LEU A 21 15.02 6.80 -3.19
N VAL A 22 15.42 5.62 -2.72
CA VAL A 22 14.52 4.47 -2.62
C VAL A 22 13.68 4.71 -1.38
N LEU A 23 12.50 5.31 -1.57
CA LEU A 23 11.52 5.39 -0.49
C LEU A 23 11.17 3.96 -0.07
N PRO A 24 11.12 3.68 1.25
CA PRO A 24 10.71 2.36 1.71
C PRO A 24 9.32 2.04 1.16
N ALA A 25 9.13 0.79 0.73
CA ALA A 25 7.83 0.34 0.26
C ALA A 25 6.77 0.58 1.35
N PRO A 26 5.55 1.02 0.99
CA PRO A 26 4.51 1.28 1.98
C PRO A 26 4.21 0.00 2.74
N LEU A 27 4.20 0.01 4.07
CA LEU A 27 3.87 -1.18 4.87
C LEU A 27 2.35 -1.42 4.96
N ALA A 28 1.55 -0.42 4.58
CA ALA A 28 0.11 -0.41 4.69
C ALA A 28 -0.56 0.03 3.38
N CYS A 29 -1.74 -0.53 3.12
CA CYS A 29 -2.50 -0.34 1.89
C CYS A 29 -2.95 1.11 1.76
N GLN A 30 -2.59 1.71 0.63
CA GLN A 30 -2.88 3.11 0.29
C GLN A 30 -4.19 3.28 -0.47
N TRP A 31 -5.09 2.29 -0.45
CA TRP A 31 -6.41 2.46 -1.03
C TRP A 31 -7.19 3.51 -0.24
N MET A 32 -7.60 4.58 -0.90
CA MET A 32 -8.45 5.62 -0.30
C MET A 32 -9.91 5.25 -0.50
N ASP A 33 -10.64 5.14 0.59
CA ASP A 33 -12.08 4.96 0.60
C ASP A 33 -12.76 6.22 1.18
N GLY A 34 -13.97 6.51 0.71
CA GLY A 34 -14.73 7.72 1.06
C GLY A 34 -14.56 8.90 0.08
N HIS A 35 -15.28 9.99 0.36
CA HIS A 35 -15.28 11.18 -0.48
C HIS A 35 -14.06 12.07 -0.19
N PRO A 36 -13.34 12.57 -1.21
CA PRO A 36 -12.11 13.36 -1.02
C PRO A 36 -12.34 14.66 -0.21
N GLY A 37 -13.55 15.23 -0.27
CA GLY A 37 -13.92 16.41 0.52
C GLY A 37 -14.26 16.14 1.99
N GLU A 38 -14.36 14.87 2.41
CA GLU A 38 -14.80 14.49 3.76
C GLU A 38 -13.65 13.86 4.59
N GLY A 39 -12.41 13.97 4.10
CA GLY A 39 -11.25 13.36 4.74
C GLY A 39 -11.22 11.85 4.54
N GLY A 40 -11.15 11.43 3.27
CA GLY A 40 -11.04 10.03 2.87
C GLY A 40 -10.02 9.25 3.71
N ARG A 41 -10.34 7.98 4.00
CA ARG A 41 -9.54 7.12 4.87
C ARG A 41 -8.75 6.12 4.06
N PHE A 42 -7.51 5.90 4.44
CA PHE A 42 -6.73 4.80 3.88
C PHE A 42 -7.17 3.46 4.50
N CYS A 43 -7.19 2.41 3.67
CA CYS A 43 -7.50 1.06 4.10
C CYS A 43 -6.58 0.58 5.24
N GLY A 44 -5.27 0.85 5.16
CA GLY A 44 -4.33 0.53 6.24
C GLY A 44 -3.97 -0.95 6.41
N ALA A 45 -4.61 -1.88 5.69
CA ALA A 45 -4.28 -3.31 5.73
C ALA A 45 -2.86 -3.61 5.21
N PRO A 46 -2.21 -4.72 5.61
CA PRO A 46 -0.87 -5.06 5.11
C PRO A 46 -0.80 -5.13 3.58
N VAL A 47 0.27 -4.58 2.99
CA VAL A 47 0.48 -4.63 1.54
C VAL A 47 1.07 -5.97 1.09
N VAL A 48 0.90 -6.26 -0.21
CA VAL A 48 1.71 -7.28 -0.88
C VAL A 48 3.11 -6.70 -1.16
N PRO A 49 4.21 -7.46 -0.97
CA PRO A 49 5.55 -7.00 -1.33
C PRO A 49 5.63 -6.46 -2.77
N GLY A 50 6.26 -5.30 -2.95
CA GLY A 50 6.35 -4.63 -4.25
C GLY A 50 5.05 -3.94 -4.71
N SER A 51 4.04 -3.81 -3.85
CA SER A 51 2.78 -3.14 -4.16
C SER A 51 2.41 -2.09 -3.10
N SER A 52 1.59 -1.12 -3.51
CA SER A 52 0.98 -0.14 -2.61
C SER A 52 -0.36 -0.59 -2.01
N TRP A 53 -0.81 -1.80 -2.33
CA TRP A 53 -2.15 -2.28 -1.99
C TRP A 53 -2.12 -3.66 -1.32
N CYS A 54 -3.13 -3.92 -0.49
CA CYS A 54 -3.40 -5.25 0.05
C CYS A 54 -3.95 -6.18 -1.07
N PRO A 55 -3.99 -7.50 -0.86
CA PRO A 55 -4.47 -8.45 -1.88
C PRO A 55 -5.85 -8.09 -2.44
N ALA A 56 -6.78 -7.66 -1.58
CA ALA A 56 -8.15 -7.31 -1.99
C ALA A 56 -8.21 -6.07 -2.89
N HIS A 57 -7.54 -4.98 -2.49
CA HIS A 57 -7.52 -3.76 -3.30
C HIS A 57 -6.65 -3.90 -4.56
N ARG A 58 -5.60 -4.73 -4.51
CA ARG A 58 -4.84 -5.10 -5.69
C ARG A 58 -5.72 -5.86 -6.69
N ALA A 59 -6.50 -6.84 -6.22
CA ALA A 59 -7.43 -7.58 -7.07
C ALA A 59 -8.46 -6.67 -7.74
N ARG A 60 -8.96 -5.63 -7.05
CA ARG A 60 -9.89 -4.67 -7.66
C ARG A 60 -9.29 -3.90 -8.84
N VAL A 61 -8.01 -3.56 -8.79
CA VAL A 61 -7.33 -2.79 -9.85
C VAL A 61 -6.94 -3.68 -11.03
N PHE A 62 -6.45 -4.89 -10.75
CA PHE A 62 -5.80 -5.72 -11.76
C PHE A 62 -6.64 -6.89 -12.28
N LEU A 63 -7.69 -7.31 -11.56
CA LEU A 63 -8.57 -8.39 -12.02
C LEU A 63 -9.79 -7.80 -12.74
N PRO A 64 -10.24 -8.43 -13.84
CA PRO A 64 -11.51 -8.10 -14.47
C PRO A 64 -12.68 -8.39 -13.51
N ALA A 65 -13.82 -7.72 -13.73
CA ALA A 65 -14.94 -7.69 -12.79
C ALA A 65 -15.51 -9.08 -12.45
N ASP A 66 -15.50 -10.01 -13.39
CA ASP A 66 -15.92 -11.40 -13.23
C ASP A 66 -14.97 -12.24 -12.35
N GLN A 67 -13.74 -11.76 -12.15
CA GLN A 67 -12.70 -12.40 -11.34
C GLN A 67 -12.44 -11.68 -10.01
N GLN A 68 -13.21 -10.63 -9.72
CA GLN A 68 -13.06 -9.92 -8.45
C GLN A 68 -13.57 -10.78 -7.28
N PRO A 69 -12.83 -10.82 -6.16
CA PRO A 69 -13.32 -11.50 -4.96
C PRO A 69 -14.61 -10.84 -4.48
N ALA A 70 -15.47 -11.63 -3.83
CA ALA A 70 -16.72 -11.14 -3.26
C ALA A 70 -16.48 -9.83 -2.49
N PRO A 71 -17.36 -8.81 -2.65
CA PRO A 71 -17.15 -7.53 -2.02
C PRO A 71 -16.98 -7.76 -0.52
N LEU A 72 -15.90 -7.19 0.04
CA LEU A 72 -15.68 -7.17 1.47
C LEU A 72 -16.86 -6.42 2.08
N ARG A 73 -17.87 -7.16 2.54
CA ARG A 73 -18.90 -6.68 3.44
C ARG A 73 -18.16 -5.97 4.56
N TRP A 74 -18.38 -4.68 4.72
CA TRP A 74 -17.91 -3.94 5.87
C TRP A 74 -18.42 -4.66 7.13
N LEU A 75 -17.54 -5.38 7.83
CA LEU A 75 -17.82 -5.85 9.18
C LEU A 75 -17.56 -4.64 10.09
N PRO A 76 -18.59 -4.05 10.73
CA PRO A 76 -18.32 -3.13 11.82
C PRO A 76 -17.66 -3.91 12.95
N SER A 77 -16.56 -3.34 13.48
CA SER A 77 -15.94 -3.78 14.74
C SER A 77 -16.85 -3.52 15.93
#